data_AF-A0A832QTV3-F1
#
_entry.id   AF-A0A832QTV3-F1
#
_cell.length_a   1.000
_cell.length_b   1.000
_cell.length_c   1.000
_cell.angle_alpha   90.00
_cell.angle_beta   90.00
_cell.angle_gamma   90.00
#
_symmetry.space_group_name_H-M   'P 1'
#
loop_
_entity.id
_entity.type
_entity.pdbx_description
1 polymer ?
#
loop_
_entity_poly.entity_id
_entity_poly.type
_entity_poly.pdbx_seq_one_letter_code
_entity_poly.pdbx_strand_id
1 'polypeptide(L)' 'MDLRDAVEVAADAMDRVLECFRPGCKITLLVRTPGHPSRDFCLTDDDLSEVAAMIERRRAESAAAAQISVKPMEAPQ' A
#
# COMPACT_ATOMS: atom_id res chain seq x y z
N MET A 1 6.92 -12.30 -12.23
CA MET A 1 7.14 -10.92 -12.65
C MET A 1 8.62 -10.83 -12.96
N ASP A 2 8.98 -10.45 -14.19
CA ASP A 2 10.39 -10.20 -14.52
C ASP A 2 10.84 -8.89 -13.85
N LEU A 3 12.14 -8.71 -13.64
CA LEU A 3 12.70 -7.50 -13.03
C LEU A 3 12.35 -6.25 -13.85
N ARG A 4 12.28 -6.37 -15.18
CA ARG A 4 11.87 -5.27 -16.06
C ARG A 4 10.45 -4.81 -15.78
N ASP A 5 9.51 -5.74 -15.67
CA ASP A 5 8.11 -5.41 -15.33
C ASP A 5 8.04 -4.70 -13.98
N ALA A 6 8.83 -5.15 -12.99
CA ALA A 6 8.84 -4.55 -11.66
C ALA A 6 9.40 -3.12 -11.67
N VAL A 7 10.38 -2.85 -12.52
CA VAL A 7 10.96 -1.50 -12.70
C VAL A 7 9.95 -0.56 -13.35
N GLU A 8 9.24 -1.01 -14.40
CA GLU A 8 8.23 -0.20 -15.07
C GLU A 8 7.06 0.14 -14.12
N VAL A 9 6.56 -0.85 -13.38
CA VAL A 9 5.50 -0.61 -12.37
C VAL A 9 5.97 0.34 -11.27
N ALA A 10 7.23 0.22 -10.83
CA ALA A 10 7.79 1.14 -9.84
C ALA A 10 7.91 2.56 -10.40
N ALA A 11 8.33 2.73 -11.66
CA ALA A 11 8.43 4.03 -12.31
C ALA A 11 7.06 4.72 -12.41
N ASP A 12 6.04 4.01 -12.92
CA ASP A 12 4.68 4.55 -13.02
C ASP A 12 4.10 4.90 -11.63
N ALA A 13 4.39 4.09 -10.61
CA ALA A 13 3.98 4.38 -9.25
C ALA A 13 4.68 5.63 -8.70
N MET A 14 5.95 5.82 -9.00
CA MET A 14 6.71 7.00 -8.58
C MET A 14 6.17 8.29 -9.20
N ASP A 15 5.76 8.27 -10.47
CA ASP A 15 5.15 9.43 -11.12
C ASP A 15 3.85 9.86 -10.41
N ARG A 16 3.01 8.90 -10.01
CA ARG A 16 1.78 9.19 -9.24
C ARG A 16 2.07 9.64 -7.82
N VAL A 17 3.16 9.16 -7.22
CA VAL A 17 3.61 9.61 -5.90
C VAL A 17 4.08 11.06 -5.96
N LEU A 18 4.73 11.49 -7.05
CA LEU A 18 5.14 12.88 -7.24
C LEU A 18 3.96 13.86 -7.30
N GLU A 19 2.80 13.45 -7.82
CA GLU A 19 1.57 14.27 -7.79
C GLU A 19 1.08 14.59 -6.36
N CYS A 20 1.47 13.77 -5.39
CA CYS A 20 1.14 13.96 -3.99
C CYS A 20 2.13 14.86 -3.24
N PHE A 21 3.26 15.24 -3.84
CA PHE A 21 4.30 16.02 -3.17
C PHE A 21 3.86 17.47 -3.04
N ARG A 22 3.39 17.82 -1.84
CA ARG A 22 2.99 19.18 -1.44
C ARG A 22 3.83 19.59 -0.23
N PRO A 23 4.02 20.89 0.04
CA PRO A 23 4.76 21.33 1.22
C PRO A 23 4.22 20.64 2.50
N GLY A 24 5.11 19.98 3.24
CA GLY A 24 4.77 19.24 4.46
C GLY A 24 4.28 17.80 4.24
N CYS A 25 4.24 17.29 3.00
CA CYS A 25 3.96 15.88 2.77
C CYS A 25 5.03 14.99 3.40
N LYS A 26 4.61 13.82 3.86
CA LYS A 26 5.44 12.77 4.42
C LYS A 26 5.48 11.59 3.46
N ILE A 27 6.64 10.96 3.34
CA ILE A 27 6.93 9.87 2.41
C ILE A 27 7.51 8.71 3.19
N THR A 28 6.89 7.55 3.03
CA THR A 28 7.40 6.27 3.51
C THR A 28 7.35 5.27 2.36
N LEU A 29 8.51 4.71 2.02
CA LEU A 29 8.66 3.63 1.06
C LEU A 29 9.02 2.33 1.81
N LEU A 30 8.18 1.31 1.66
CA LEU A 30 8.40 -0.02 2.24
C LEU A 30 8.49 -1.05 1.11
N VAL A 31 9.64 -1.71 0.99
CA VAL A 31 9.86 -2.82 0.07
C VAL A 31 10.04 -4.08 0.88
N ARG A 32 9.23 -5.10 0.60
CA ARG A 32 9.29 -6.38 1.32
C ARG A 32 9.72 -7.51 0.40
N THR A 33 10.55 -8.41 0.92
CA THR A 33 10.93 -9.65 0.23
C THR A 33 10.28 -10.83 0.96
N PRO A 34 9.15 -11.38 0.47
CA PRO A 34 8.48 -12.50 1.13
C PRO A 34 9.42 -13.68 1.38
N GLY A 35 9.37 -14.24 2.60
CA GLY A 35 10.25 -15.33 3.03
C GLY A 35 11.65 -14.90 3.46
N HIS A 36 12.01 -13.63 3.27
CA HIS A 36 13.33 -13.08 3.61
C HIS A 36 13.21 -11.71 4.31
N PRO A 37 12.68 -11.66 5.55
CA PRO A 37 12.42 -10.40 6.25
C PRO A 37 13.68 -9.56 6.51
N SER A 38 14.86 -10.18 6.56
CA SER A 38 16.14 -9.47 6.65
C SER A 38 16.50 -8.66 5.40
N ARG A 39 15.76 -8.81 4.30
CA ARG A 39 15.92 -8.06 3.05
C ARG A 39 14.83 -6.99 2.86
N ASP A 40 14.00 -6.78 3.87
CA ASP A 40 13.03 -5.69 3.82
C ASP A 40 13.77 -4.34 3.91
N PHE A 41 13.29 -3.36 3.16
CA PHE A 41 13.85 -2.02 3.10
C PHE A 41 12.77 -1.00 3.45
N CYS A 42 13.11 -0.06 4.33
CA CYS A 42 12.25 1.04 4.73
C CYS A 42 13.01 2.36 4.61
N LEU A 43 12.46 3.31 3.86
CA LEU A 43 12.92 4.69 3.76
C LEU A 43 11.78 5.61 4.18
N THR A 44 11.99 6.47 5.17
CA THR A 44 10.94 7.37 5.69
C THR A 44 11.51 8.72 6.13
N ASP A 45 10.76 9.79 5.90
CA ASP A 45 10.97 11.13 6.50
C ASP A 45 9.91 11.47 7.56
N ASP A 46 9.11 10.46 7.94
CA ASP A 46 8.05 10.50 8.93
C ASP A 46 8.39 9.69 10.19
N ASP A 47 7.59 9.86 11.24
CA ASP A 47 7.65 9.03 12.45
C ASP A 47 7.08 7.62 12.21
N LEU A 48 7.82 6.58 12.58
CA LEU A 48 7.41 5.19 12.33
C LEU A 48 6.11 4.81 13.06
N SER A 49 5.79 5.44 14.18
CA SER A 49 4.53 5.19 14.89
C SER A 49 3.32 5.75 14.13
N GLU A 50 3.48 6.92 13.50
CA GLU A 50 2.46 7.52 12.64
C GLU A 50 2.25 6.69 11.36
N VAL A 51 3.34 6.21 10.77
CA VAL A 51 3.30 5.27 9.63
C VAL A 51 2.55 4.00 10.00
N ALA A 52 2.86 3.39 11.15
CA ALA A 52 2.18 2.19 11.63
C ALA A 52 0.67 2.44 11.83
N ALA A 53 0.30 3.57 12.44
CA ALA A 53 -1.09 3.97 12.61
C ALA A 53 -1.81 4.15 11.25
N MET A 54 -1.14 4.72 10.25
CA MET A 54 -1.69 4.85 8.89
C MET A 54 -1.95 3.48 8.24
N ILE A 55 -1.01 2.54 8.36
CA ILE A 55 -1.16 1.18 7.82
C ILE A 55 -2.36 0.47 8.45
N GLU A 56 -2.52 0.57 9.77
CA GLU A 56 -3.66 -0.04 10.47
C GLU A 56 -5.01 0.58 10.05
N ARG A 57 -5.07 1.90 9.84
CA ARG A 57 -6.29 2.54 9.28
C ARG A 57 -6.65 1.96 7.91
N ARG A 58 -5.69 1.85 6.99
CA ARG A 58 -5.94 1.26 5.65
C ARG A 58 -6.32 -0.21 5.70
N ARG A 59 -5.74 -0.97 6.63
CA ARG A 59 -6.10 -2.37 6.85
C ARG A 59 -7.57 -2.49 7.28
N ALA A 60 -8.00 -1.64 8.21
CA ALA A 60 -9.40 -1.60 8.66
C ALA A 60 -10.36 -1.22 7.52
N GLU A 61 -10.01 -0.22 6.71
CA GLU A 61 -10.80 0.18 5.52
C GLU A 61 -10.92 -0.96 4.49
N SER A 62 -9.81 -1.67 4.23
CA SER A 62 -9.79 -2.80 3.29
C SER A 62 -10.65 -3.98 3.80
N ALA A 63 -10.61 -4.25 5.10
CA ALA A 63 -11.44 -5.27 5.73
C ALA A 63 -12.94 -4.90 5.70
N ALA A 64 -13.28 -3.62 5.84
CA ALA A 64 -14.65 -3.12 5.71
C ALA A 64 -15.15 -3.20 4.24
N ALA A 65 -14.31 -2.86 3.27
CA ALA A 65 -14.64 -2.98 1.85
C ALA A 65 -14.87 -4.44 1.41
N ALA A 66 -14.11 -5.39 1.97
CA ALA A 66 -14.32 -6.82 1.72
C ALA A 66 -15.67 -7.36 2.25
N GLN A 67 -16.24 -6.74 3.28
CA GLN A 67 -17.53 -7.15 3.87
C GLN A 67 -18.75 -6.66 3.06
N ILE A 68 -18.61 -5.61 2.25
CA ILE A 68 -19.72 -5.09 1.41
C ILE A 68 -19.94 -5.99 0.18
N SER A 69 -18.94 -6.76 -0.24
CA SER A 69 -19.00 -7.61 -1.44
C SER A 69 -19.75 -8.94 -1.24
N VAL A 70 -20.27 -9.22 -0.04
CA VAL A 70 -21.00 -10.47 0.27
C VAL A 70 -22.46 -10.16 0.62
N LYS A 71 -23.24 -9.65 -0.35
CA LYS A 71 -24.71 -9.80 -0.28
C LYS A 71 -25.09 -11.01 -1.13
N PRO A 72 -25.69 -12.08 -0.55
CA PRO A 72 -26.16 -13.20 -1.33
C PRO A 72 -27.29 -12.74 -2.25
N MET A 73 -27.22 -13.11 -3.52
CA MET A 73 -28.31 -12.98 -4.46
C MET A 73 -29.39 -14.00 -4.05
N GLU A 74 -30.48 -13.55 -3.43
CA GLU A 74 -31.65 -14.41 -3.21
C GLU A 74 -32.22 -14.83 -4.58
N ALA A 75 -32.36 -16.14 -4.77
CA ALA A 75 -32.93 -16.71 -5.99
C ALA A 75 -34.42 -16.35 -6.09
N PRO A 76 -34.91 -15.88 -7.25
CA PRO A 76 -36.34 -15.64 -7.44
C PRO A 76 -37.10 -16.97 -7.37
N GLN A 77 -38.22 -16.98 -6.63
CA GLN A 77 -39.21 -18.06 -6.66
C GLN A 77 -40.07 -18.00 -7.92
#